data_AF-A0A1U9JQ67-F1
#
_entry.id   AF-A0A1U9JQ67-F1
#
_cell.length_a   1.000
_cell.length_b   1.000
_cell.length_c   1.000
_cell.angle_alpha   90.00
_cell.angle_beta   90.00
_cell.angle_gamma   90.00
#
_symmetry.space_group_name_H-M   'P 1'
#
loop_
_entity.id
_entity.type
_entity.pdbx_description
1 polymer ?
#
loop_
_entity_poly.entity_id
_entity_poly.type
_entity_poly.pdbx_seq_one_letter_code
_entity_poly.pdbx_strand_id
1 'polypeptide(L)'
;MEIDFHYYATYLAAGLAGYDTTAPDEATLSDAAKIAYAAQYVDDLDESRVLENDAFIIQSRDFTPVATVQTSKQIAALEVGIGEWAPEKLQKLRQVWSAFHFLPGNYGDNPERLPYGNPAVLRSNKESYAQIGAEFQLMCRPNSILVGQMINNLAQHANEDYFLHLLGLRMHVMADTWAHMNYAGTPSYYINDAQKFVWDNTSKKEIPFAPFSSTPSSLTPRSVAYLGHGRMGHLPDCPWLVYTYQPLWSDVPITKNNPQDYLKAFRQMVAAMSWLRMGQYDRPFDPSDVADLPADIEAALMALLTKPYLINGNDMAARKQAWAQAIPTFQYNDVNLSAAPNYLPQRWLDIYKQTGASSSDHYCFSKAAALHLALVTAEVRQATGMVLSQPPSVSLPPPTLQWGASSTLQSVQLLTNEQADPPRGIGAFAASGIAGQYYPKLSSNLQPLSLILPPGAESVRTGDLVQILSQELGLGYYRVLGDWKTGTYYYTQSVDWAPQTWVIKSANQTIADGQTIQAGEPVQLVNLATQKYLCWDKNNNNITTAGNSMQSVWIIQ
;
A
#
# COMPACT_ATOMS: atom_id res chain seq x y z
N MET A 1 -15.62 -0.25 -8.60
CA MET A 1 -16.27 0.80 -9.42
C MET A 1 -15.50 0.97 -10.72
N GLU A 2 -15.93 1.84 -11.64
CA GLU A 2 -15.21 2.05 -12.90
C GLU A 2 -14.62 3.46 -12.97
N ILE A 3 -13.74 3.69 -13.95
CA ILE A 3 -13.01 4.95 -14.16
C ILE A 3 -13.90 6.19 -14.30
N ASP A 4 -15.16 6.03 -14.67
CA ASP A 4 -16.10 7.14 -14.71
C ASP A 4 -16.40 7.72 -13.32
N PHE A 5 -16.50 6.88 -12.28
CA PHE A 5 -16.69 7.38 -10.92
C PHE A 5 -15.36 7.65 -10.20
N HIS A 6 -14.45 6.66 -10.16
CA HIS A 6 -13.21 6.79 -9.38
C HIS A 6 -12.30 7.91 -9.87
N TYR A 7 -12.29 8.20 -11.17
CA TYR A 7 -11.56 9.34 -11.72
C TYR A 7 -12.43 10.59 -11.87
N TYR A 8 -13.46 10.55 -12.74
CA TYR A 8 -14.17 11.77 -13.13
C TYR A 8 -15.09 12.31 -12.05
N ALA A 9 -15.84 11.45 -11.34
CA ALA A 9 -16.66 11.91 -10.23
C ALA A 9 -15.79 12.41 -9.06
N THR A 10 -14.65 11.77 -8.78
CA THR A 10 -13.67 12.28 -7.80
C THR A 10 -13.11 13.64 -8.19
N TYR A 11 -12.76 13.85 -9.45
CA TYR A 11 -12.29 15.16 -9.94
C TYR A 11 -13.35 16.25 -9.72
N LEU A 12 -14.60 15.96 -10.09
CA LEU A 12 -15.71 16.87 -9.89
C LEU A 12 -15.93 17.15 -8.40
N ALA A 13 -15.94 16.12 -7.55
CA ALA A 13 -16.11 16.27 -6.11
C ALA A 13 -15.00 17.10 -5.47
N ALA A 14 -13.74 16.92 -5.89
CA ALA A 14 -12.61 17.73 -5.43
C ALA A 14 -12.75 19.20 -5.85
N GLY A 15 -13.15 19.45 -7.11
CA GLY A 15 -13.41 20.81 -7.59
C GLY A 15 -14.56 21.50 -6.84
N LEU A 16 -15.67 20.80 -6.59
CA LEU A 16 -16.78 21.32 -5.78
C LEU A 16 -16.39 21.58 -4.31
N ALA A 17 -15.46 20.80 -3.77
CA ALA A 17 -14.87 21.03 -2.45
C ALA A 17 -13.84 22.19 -2.43
N GLY A 18 -13.53 22.80 -3.59
CA GLY A 18 -12.66 23.97 -3.72
C GLY A 18 -11.17 23.67 -3.93
N TYR A 19 -10.81 22.44 -4.30
CA TYR A 19 -9.44 22.13 -4.75
C TYR A 19 -9.23 22.66 -6.17
N ASP A 20 -8.02 23.16 -6.45
CA ASP A 20 -7.71 23.79 -7.73
C ASP A 20 -7.88 22.78 -8.88
N THR A 21 -8.66 23.18 -9.89
CA THR A 21 -8.88 22.39 -11.11
C THR A 21 -7.91 22.78 -12.23
N THR A 22 -7.40 24.02 -12.19
CA THR A 22 -6.45 24.55 -13.17
C THR A 22 -5.02 24.13 -12.82
N ALA A 23 -4.31 23.54 -13.79
CA ALA A 23 -2.92 23.15 -13.60
C ALA A 23 -2.00 24.40 -13.55
N PRO A 24 -0.94 24.38 -12.72
CA PRO A 24 0.01 25.49 -12.67
C PRO A 24 0.88 25.58 -13.93
N ASP A 25 1.10 24.45 -14.61
CA ASP A 25 1.82 24.34 -15.89
C ASP A 25 1.41 23.05 -16.64
N GLU A 26 1.94 22.84 -17.85
CA GLU A 26 1.59 21.67 -18.69
C GLU A 26 2.12 20.32 -18.15
N ALA A 27 3.18 20.35 -17.33
CA ALA A 27 3.83 19.15 -16.79
C ALA A 27 3.22 18.68 -15.47
N THR A 28 2.57 19.58 -14.73
CA THR A 28 2.08 19.37 -13.37
C THR A 28 0.55 19.18 -13.34
N LEU A 29 0.07 18.18 -12.58
CA LEU A 29 -1.36 18.03 -12.33
C LEU A 29 -1.84 19.07 -11.32
N SER A 30 -3.04 19.64 -11.55
CA SER A 30 -3.75 20.40 -10.52
C SER A 30 -4.12 19.52 -9.32
N ASP A 31 -4.50 20.13 -8.20
CA ASP A 31 -4.82 19.38 -6.99
C ASP A 31 -6.00 18.43 -7.19
N ALA A 32 -7.09 18.91 -7.79
CA ALA A 32 -8.24 18.07 -8.11
C ALA A 32 -7.85 16.93 -9.08
N ALA A 33 -6.98 17.20 -10.05
CA ALA A 33 -6.48 16.18 -10.96
C ALA A 33 -5.63 15.13 -10.23
N LYS A 34 -4.76 15.54 -9.30
CA LYS A 34 -3.90 14.64 -8.52
C LYS A 34 -4.70 13.76 -7.57
N ILE A 35 -5.70 14.31 -6.88
CA ILE A 35 -6.65 13.56 -6.04
C ILE A 35 -7.39 12.52 -6.88
N ALA A 36 -7.97 12.93 -8.02
CA ALA A 36 -8.67 12.01 -8.93
C ALA A 36 -7.75 10.93 -9.49
N TYR A 37 -6.52 11.30 -9.84
CA TYR A 37 -5.52 10.37 -10.34
C TYR A 37 -5.16 9.32 -9.28
N ALA A 38 -4.95 9.74 -8.03
CA ALA A 38 -4.69 8.83 -6.92
C ALA A 38 -5.85 7.88 -6.69
N ALA A 39 -7.10 8.38 -6.72
CA ALA A 39 -8.28 7.53 -6.59
C ALA A 39 -8.28 6.42 -7.67
N GLN A 40 -8.15 6.78 -8.95
CA GLN A 40 -8.09 5.78 -10.02
C GLN A 40 -6.87 4.85 -9.91
N TYR A 41 -5.73 5.36 -9.43
CA TYR A 41 -4.50 4.59 -9.36
C TYR A 41 -4.54 3.45 -8.32
N VAL A 42 -5.51 3.48 -7.39
CA VAL A 42 -5.84 2.35 -6.51
C VAL A 42 -6.19 1.10 -7.34
N ASP A 43 -6.92 1.25 -8.44
CA ASP A 43 -7.27 0.14 -9.36
C ASP A 43 -6.16 -0.23 -10.35
N ASP A 44 -5.01 0.46 -10.31
CA ASP A 44 -3.91 0.27 -11.25
C ASP A 44 -2.60 -0.18 -10.59
N LEU A 45 -2.36 0.09 -9.30
CA LEU A 45 -1.13 -0.29 -8.59
C LEU A 45 -1.11 -1.78 -8.22
N ASP A 46 -0.96 -2.63 -9.23
CA ASP A 46 -0.77 -4.07 -9.07
C ASP A 46 0.68 -4.45 -8.73
N GLU A 47 0.94 -5.74 -8.43
CA GLU A 47 2.29 -6.19 -8.04
C GLU A 47 3.39 -5.88 -9.08
N SER A 48 3.10 -5.84 -10.38
CA SER A 48 4.08 -5.49 -11.43
C SER A 48 4.51 -4.02 -11.42
N ARG A 49 3.76 -3.17 -10.71
CA ARG A 49 4.09 -1.75 -10.47
C ARG A 49 4.72 -1.53 -9.11
N VAL A 50 4.77 -2.57 -8.29
CA VAL A 50 5.37 -2.56 -6.96
C VAL A 50 6.67 -3.36 -6.94
N LEU A 51 6.78 -4.41 -7.76
CA LEU A 51 7.90 -5.35 -7.81
C LEU A 51 8.47 -5.48 -9.23
N GLU A 52 9.79 -5.63 -9.31
CA GLU A 52 10.58 -5.98 -10.49
C GLU A 52 11.55 -7.11 -10.11
N ASN A 53 11.42 -8.29 -10.74
CA ASN A 53 12.21 -9.50 -10.43
C ASN A 53 12.22 -9.83 -8.93
N ASP A 54 11.04 -9.89 -8.31
CA ASP A 54 10.83 -10.13 -6.87
C ASP A 54 11.39 -9.06 -5.92
N ALA A 55 11.76 -7.89 -6.44
CA ALA A 55 12.31 -6.78 -5.66
C ALA A 55 11.50 -5.49 -5.85
N PHE A 56 11.31 -4.68 -4.80
CA PHE A 56 10.43 -3.49 -4.86
C PHE A 56 10.86 -2.38 -5.82
N ILE A 57 10.10 -2.11 -6.89
CA ILE A 57 10.32 -0.97 -7.80
C ILE A 57 10.63 0.32 -7.03
N ILE A 58 9.87 0.59 -5.97
CA ILE A 58 10.21 1.66 -5.03
C ILE A 58 11.14 1.15 -3.95
N GLN A 59 12.35 1.71 -3.90
CA GLN A 59 13.21 1.57 -2.75
C GLN A 59 12.94 2.68 -1.74
N SER A 60 12.27 2.34 -0.65
CA SER A 60 12.06 3.24 0.48
C SER A 60 12.63 2.64 1.75
N ARG A 61 13.13 3.49 2.65
CA ARG A 61 13.50 3.13 4.02
C ARG A 61 12.38 3.39 5.02
N ASP A 62 11.36 4.16 4.60
CA ASP A 62 10.33 4.69 5.50
C ASP A 62 9.04 3.85 5.43
N PHE A 63 8.88 3.04 4.39
CA PHE A 63 7.72 2.16 4.21
C PHE A 63 8.04 0.98 3.30
N THR A 64 7.25 -0.08 3.41
CA THR A 64 7.24 -1.20 2.46
C THR A 64 6.16 -0.95 1.41
N PRO A 65 6.48 -0.85 0.11
CA PRO A 65 5.49 -0.69 -0.94
C PRO A 65 4.48 -1.83 -0.96
N VAL A 66 3.21 -1.53 -1.23
CA VAL A 66 2.14 -2.53 -1.28
C VAL A 66 1.31 -2.34 -2.55
N ALA A 67 0.86 -3.45 -3.14
CA ALA A 67 -0.10 -3.41 -4.23
C ALA A 67 -1.50 -3.13 -3.67
N THR A 68 -2.28 -2.33 -4.38
CA THR A 68 -3.65 -1.96 -4.01
C THR A 68 -4.70 -2.73 -4.79
N VAL A 69 -4.31 -3.38 -5.90
CA VAL A 69 -5.19 -4.19 -6.75
C VAL A 69 -4.51 -5.50 -7.17
N GLN A 70 -5.30 -6.46 -7.62
CA GLN A 70 -4.82 -7.67 -8.29
C GLN A 70 -5.44 -7.81 -9.68
N THR A 71 -4.61 -8.01 -10.69
CA THR A 71 -5.03 -8.31 -12.07
C THR A 71 -5.72 -9.67 -12.15
N SER A 72 -6.56 -9.88 -13.16
CA SER A 72 -7.17 -11.18 -13.45
C SER A 72 -6.14 -12.31 -13.58
N LYS A 73 -4.92 -12.00 -14.07
CA LYS A 73 -3.81 -12.95 -14.15
C LYS A 73 -3.27 -13.32 -12.76
N GLN A 74 -3.05 -12.34 -11.87
CA GLN A 74 -2.62 -12.59 -10.49
C GLN A 74 -3.68 -13.39 -9.72
N ILE A 75 -4.96 -13.06 -9.90
CA ILE A 75 -6.08 -13.77 -9.30
C ILE A 75 -6.16 -15.22 -9.84
N ALA A 76 -6.05 -15.42 -11.16
CA ALA A 76 -6.06 -16.74 -11.77
C ALA A 76 -4.88 -17.61 -11.33
N ALA A 77 -3.72 -16.99 -11.06
CA ALA A 77 -2.53 -17.66 -10.55
C ALA A 77 -2.67 -18.12 -9.08
N LEU A 78 -3.64 -17.62 -8.32
CA LEU A 78 -3.88 -18.07 -6.94
C LEU A 78 -4.45 -19.51 -6.83
N GLU A 79 -4.57 -20.19 -7.97
CA GLU A 79 -5.31 -21.44 -8.20
C GLU A 79 -6.79 -21.27 -7.90
N VAL A 80 -7.64 -21.60 -8.89
CA VAL A 80 -9.05 -21.95 -8.63
C VAL A 80 -9.07 -23.34 -8.00
N GLY A 81 -8.42 -23.45 -6.83
CA GLY A 81 -8.16 -24.72 -6.18
C GLY A 81 -9.44 -25.38 -5.70
N ILE A 82 -9.50 -26.69 -5.90
CA ILE A 82 -10.53 -27.60 -5.37
C ILE A 82 -10.38 -27.83 -3.85
N GLY A 83 -9.38 -27.18 -3.21
CA GLY A 83 -9.06 -27.27 -1.78
C GLY A 83 -9.13 -25.92 -1.05
N GLU A 84 -9.00 -25.96 0.27
CA GLU A 84 -8.93 -24.75 1.10
C GLU A 84 -7.63 -23.99 0.88
N TRP A 85 -7.72 -22.67 0.88
CA TRP A 85 -6.57 -21.80 0.70
C TRP A 85 -5.70 -21.79 1.95
N ALA A 86 -4.39 -21.81 1.75
CA ALA A 86 -3.45 -21.59 2.83
C ALA A 86 -3.72 -20.21 3.49
N PRO A 87 -3.62 -20.08 4.83
CA PRO A 87 -3.89 -18.82 5.54
C PRO A 87 -3.15 -17.61 4.94
N GLU A 88 -1.94 -17.81 4.44
CA GLU A 88 -1.09 -16.79 3.82
C GLU A 88 -1.70 -16.26 2.52
N LYS A 89 -2.29 -17.14 1.70
CA LYS A 89 -3.00 -16.73 0.47
C LYS A 89 -4.24 -15.89 0.80
N LEU A 90 -5.01 -16.29 1.83
CA LEU A 90 -6.20 -15.54 2.27
C LEU A 90 -5.84 -14.17 2.84
N GLN A 91 -4.74 -14.07 3.58
CA GLN A 91 -4.24 -12.79 4.08
C GLN A 91 -3.72 -11.90 2.94
N LYS A 92 -3.01 -12.48 1.96
CA LYS A 92 -2.57 -11.75 0.75
C LYS A 92 -3.75 -11.18 -0.06
N LEU A 93 -4.90 -11.82 -0.05
CA LEU A 93 -6.12 -11.22 -0.58
C LEU A 93 -6.65 -10.10 0.33
N ARG A 94 -6.82 -10.39 1.62
CA ARG A 94 -7.45 -9.45 2.56
C ARG A 94 -6.70 -8.12 2.66
N GLN A 95 -5.35 -8.14 2.63
CA GLN A 95 -4.55 -6.92 2.62
C GLN A 95 -4.82 -6.03 1.40
N VAL A 96 -5.30 -6.59 0.28
CA VAL A 96 -5.64 -5.83 -0.93
C VAL A 96 -7.14 -5.51 -0.90
N TRP A 97 -7.96 -6.55 -0.94
CA TRP A 97 -9.39 -6.45 -1.13
C TRP A 97 -10.10 -5.81 0.06
N SER A 98 -9.80 -6.23 1.30
CA SER A 98 -10.45 -5.63 2.47
C SER A 98 -9.93 -4.22 2.74
N ALA A 99 -8.65 -3.95 2.49
CA ALA A 99 -8.08 -2.63 2.77
C ALA A 99 -8.47 -1.55 1.75
N PHE A 100 -8.50 -1.89 0.46
CA PHE A 100 -8.63 -0.90 -0.61
C PHE A 100 -9.99 -0.89 -1.32
N HIS A 101 -10.75 -2.00 -1.30
CA HIS A 101 -11.99 -2.12 -2.11
C HIS A 101 -13.25 -2.52 -1.33
N PHE A 102 -13.11 -3.14 -0.15
CA PHE A 102 -14.23 -3.63 0.65
C PHE A 102 -13.96 -3.31 2.13
N LEU A 103 -13.89 -2.02 2.45
CA LEU A 103 -13.53 -1.52 3.78
C LEU A 103 -14.43 -2.16 4.86
N PRO A 104 -13.87 -2.95 5.81
CA PRO A 104 -14.64 -3.58 6.86
C PRO A 104 -15.48 -2.59 7.65
N GLY A 105 -16.76 -2.88 7.84
CA GLY A 105 -17.66 -1.97 8.54
C GLY A 105 -18.73 -2.62 9.39
N ASN A 106 -18.87 -3.95 9.40
CA ASN A 106 -19.97 -4.63 10.08
C ASN A 106 -19.65 -5.04 11.53
N TYR A 107 -18.97 -4.15 12.26
CA TYR A 107 -18.56 -4.33 13.65
C TYR A 107 -18.71 -3.03 14.45
N GLY A 108 -18.54 -3.14 15.77
CA GLY A 108 -18.71 -2.01 16.68
C GLY A 108 -20.13 -1.43 16.66
N ASP A 109 -20.21 -0.14 16.97
CA ASP A 109 -21.44 0.66 17.04
C ASP A 109 -21.77 1.31 15.67
N ASN A 110 -21.70 0.53 14.58
CA ASN A 110 -22.14 1.02 13.27
C ASN A 110 -23.68 1.01 13.20
N PRO A 111 -24.36 2.15 12.91
CA PRO A 111 -25.82 2.20 12.78
C PRO A 111 -26.35 1.32 11.63
N GLU A 112 -25.52 1.04 10.63
CA GLU A 112 -25.85 0.18 9.50
C GLU A 112 -25.40 -1.27 9.69
N ARG A 113 -25.01 -1.65 10.90
CA ARG A 113 -24.58 -3.01 11.21
C ARG A 113 -25.72 -4.00 10.98
N LEU A 114 -25.41 -5.05 10.25
CA LEU A 114 -26.30 -6.17 10.00
C LEU A 114 -26.08 -7.27 11.05
N PRO A 115 -27.16 -7.86 11.59
CA PRO A 115 -27.04 -8.94 12.55
C PRO A 115 -26.46 -10.18 11.89
N TYR A 116 -25.58 -10.89 12.60
CA TYR A 116 -25.09 -12.18 12.17
C TYR A 116 -26.02 -13.30 12.67
N GLY A 117 -26.48 -14.13 11.74
CA GLY A 117 -27.13 -15.41 12.04
C GLY A 117 -26.28 -16.57 11.52
N ASN A 118 -26.21 -17.66 12.29
CA ASN A 118 -25.55 -18.87 11.82
C ASN A 118 -26.23 -19.36 10.53
N PRO A 119 -25.48 -19.68 9.46
CA PRO A 119 -26.08 -20.31 8.29
C PRO A 119 -26.74 -21.62 8.68
N ALA A 120 -27.87 -21.94 8.04
CA ALA A 120 -28.64 -23.14 8.36
C ALA A 120 -27.86 -24.44 8.14
N VAL A 121 -26.93 -24.46 7.18
CA VAL A 121 -26.12 -25.62 6.80
C VAL A 121 -24.72 -25.17 6.41
N LEU A 122 -23.71 -25.89 6.91
CA LEU A 122 -22.31 -25.74 6.47
C LEU A 122 -22.07 -26.53 5.17
N ARG A 123 -21.30 -25.98 4.25
CA ARG A 123 -20.92 -26.63 2.97
C ARG A 123 -19.74 -27.58 3.11
N SER A 124 -18.97 -27.47 4.19
CA SER A 124 -17.84 -28.33 4.49
C SER A 124 -17.68 -28.55 6.00
N ASN A 125 -17.19 -29.75 6.37
CA ASN A 125 -16.86 -30.10 7.76
C ASN A 125 -15.62 -29.38 8.32
N LYS A 126 -14.94 -28.57 7.49
CA LYS A 126 -13.80 -27.73 7.89
C LYS A 126 -14.21 -26.30 8.23
N GLU A 127 -15.49 -25.98 8.13
CA GLU A 127 -16.04 -24.66 8.46
C GLU A 127 -16.50 -24.60 9.92
N SER A 128 -16.50 -23.41 10.49
CA SER A 128 -17.07 -23.17 11.82
C SER A 128 -17.90 -21.89 11.83
N TYR A 129 -18.97 -21.88 12.62
CA TYR A 129 -19.80 -20.70 12.84
C TYR A 129 -18.99 -19.53 13.38
N ALA A 130 -18.02 -19.79 14.26
CA ALA A 130 -17.15 -18.74 14.81
C ALA A 130 -16.33 -18.04 13.71
N GLN A 131 -15.76 -18.79 12.77
CA GLN A 131 -15.02 -18.21 11.66
C GLN A 131 -15.92 -17.41 10.72
N ILE A 132 -17.09 -17.95 10.37
CA ILE A 132 -18.04 -17.26 9.49
C ILE A 132 -18.54 -15.97 10.15
N GLY A 133 -18.84 -16.01 11.46
CA GLY A 133 -19.21 -14.83 12.23
C GLY A 133 -18.08 -13.79 12.34
N ALA A 134 -16.82 -14.20 12.37
CA ALA A 134 -15.69 -13.29 12.26
C ALA A 134 -15.62 -12.66 10.86
N GLU A 135 -15.67 -13.46 9.79
CA GLU A 135 -15.70 -12.95 8.41
C GLU A 135 -16.89 -12.01 8.16
N PHE A 136 -18.04 -12.24 8.81
CA PHE A 136 -19.23 -11.40 8.70
C PHE A 136 -19.00 -9.97 9.22
N GLN A 137 -18.06 -9.79 10.15
CA GLN A 137 -17.64 -8.46 10.63
C GLN A 137 -16.86 -7.69 9.55
N LEU A 138 -16.21 -8.37 8.61
CA LEU A 138 -15.52 -7.76 7.47
C LEU A 138 -16.46 -7.31 6.36
N MET A 139 -17.77 -7.55 6.48
CA MET A 139 -18.73 -7.04 5.51
C MET A 139 -18.60 -5.52 5.41
N CYS A 140 -18.46 -5.05 4.17
CA CYS A 140 -18.34 -3.66 3.82
C CYS A 140 -19.66 -2.95 4.12
N ARG A 141 -19.56 -1.85 4.89
CA ARG A 141 -20.68 -0.99 5.25
C ARG A 141 -20.25 0.47 5.04
N PRO A 142 -21.08 1.31 4.41
CA PRO A 142 -20.86 2.75 4.46
C PRO A 142 -21.12 3.24 5.89
N ASN A 143 -20.74 4.48 6.16
CA ASN A 143 -20.95 5.16 7.43
C ASN A 143 -20.37 4.42 8.65
N SER A 144 -19.39 3.53 8.43
CA SER A 144 -18.79 2.73 9.50
C SER A 144 -17.81 3.55 10.35
N ILE A 145 -17.52 3.06 11.55
CA ILE A 145 -16.50 3.65 12.42
C ILE A 145 -15.15 3.75 11.69
N LEU A 146 -14.81 2.75 10.86
CA LEU A 146 -13.56 2.74 10.10
C LEU A 146 -13.51 3.81 9.01
N VAL A 147 -14.65 4.15 8.36
CA VAL A 147 -14.72 5.32 7.46
C VAL A 147 -14.37 6.58 8.23
N GLY A 148 -14.95 6.76 9.43
CA GLY A 148 -14.65 7.89 10.30
C GLY A 148 -13.17 7.95 10.68
N GLN A 149 -12.59 6.84 11.12
CA GLN A 149 -11.16 6.76 11.49
C GLN A 149 -10.25 7.08 10.30
N MET A 150 -10.55 6.53 9.11
CA MET A 150 -9.83 6.78 7.87
C MET A 150 -9.84 8.27 7.49
N ILE A 151 -10.99 8.94 7.56
CA ILE A 151 -11.08 10.36 7.20
C ILE A 151 -10.47 11.27 8.26
N ASN A 152 -10.75 11.01 9.54
CA ASN A 152 -10.17 11.82 10.62
C ASN A 152 -8.64 11.71 10.67
N ASN A 153 -8.07 10.56 10.32
CA ASN A 153 -6.61 10.42 10.22
C ASN A 153 -5.99 11.29 9.12
N LEU A 154 -6.72 11.66 8.05
CA LEU A 154 -6.17 12.56 6.99
C LEU A 154 -5.73 13.92 7.53
N ALA A 155 -6.40 14.44 8.57
CA ALA A 155 -6.05 15.71 9.20
C ALA A 155 -4.61 15.72 9.76
N GLN A 156 -4.09 14.56 10.17
CA GLN A 156 -2.72 14.42 10.69
C GLN A 156 -1.66 14.48 9.58
N HIS A 157 -2.08 14.35 8.32
CA HIS A 157 -1.22 14.34 7.14
C HIS A 157 -1.39 15.58 6.27
N ALA A 158 -2.18 16.58 6.69
CA ALA A 158 -2.58 17.72 5.85
C ALA A 158 -1.41 18.54 5.27
N ASN A 159 -0.25 18.52 5.92
CA ASN A 159 0.95 19.27 5.52
C ASN A 159 2.03 18.40 4.85
N GLU A 160 1.71 17.14 4.54
CA GLU A 160 2.68 16.19 3.97
C GLU A 160 2.64 16.20 2.44
N ASP A 161 3.79 15.99 1.77
CA ASP A 161 3.90 16.02 0.30
C ASP A 161 3.04 14.94 -0.41
N TYR A 162 2.68 13.86 0.30
CA TYR A 162 1.80 12.79 -0.18
C TYR A 162 0.32 12.97 0.22
N PHE A 163 -0.05 14.10 0.83
CA PHE A 163 -1.39 14.33 1.34
C PHE A 163 -2.47 14.14 0.28
N LEU A 164 -2.30 14.74 -0.91
CA LEU A 164 -3.29 14.65 -1.99
C LEU A 164 -3.42 13.22 -2.53
N HIS A 165 -2.34 12.43 -2.51
CA HIS A 165 -2.37 11.02 -2.89
C HIS A 165 -3.13 10.19 -1.86
N LEU A 166 -2.89 10.43 -0.57
CA LEU A 166 -3.62 9.76 0.51
C LEU A 166 -5.10 10.15 0.54
N LEU A 167 -5.40 11.41 0.27
CA LEU A 167 -6.76 11.92 0.13
C LEU A 167 -7.49 11.21 -1.01
N GLY A 168 -6.92 11.19 -2.22
CA GLY A 168 -7.53 10.51 -3.37
C GLY A 168 -7.73 9.02 -3.15
N LEU A 169 -6.72 8.33 -2.58
CA LEU A 169 -6.84 6.92 -2.20
C LEU A 169 -8.00 6.69 -1.24
N ARG A 170 -8.17 7.52 -0.22
CA ARG A 170 -9.27 7.36 0.76
C ARG A 170 -10.63 7.77 0.22
N MET A 171 -10.70 8.66 -0.76
CA MET A 171 -11.93 8.95 -1.51
C MET A 171 -12.36 7.76 -2.36
N HIS A 172 -11.42 7.07 -3.01
CA HIS A 172 -11.69 5.78 -3.68
C HIS A 172 -12.31 4.77 -2.72
N VAL A 173 -11.64 4.53 -1.58
CA VAL A 173 -12.09 3.55 -0.58
C VAL A 173 -13.46 3.93 -0.01
N MET A 174 -13.69 5.21 0.27
CA MET A 174 -14.99 5.74 0.72
C MET A 174 -16.08 5.47 -0.31
N ALA A 175 -15.85 5.77 -1.58
CA ALA A 175 -16.81 5.49 -2.65
C ALA A 175 -17.13 4.00 -2.71
N ASP A 176 -16.10 3.15 -2.69
CA ASP A 176 -16.23 1.69 -2.73
C ASP A 176 -17.08 1.16 -1.56
N THR A 177 -17.17 1.86 -0.42
CA THR A 177 -18.08 1.46 0.66
C THR A 177 -19.56 1.46 0.27
N TRP A 178 -19.95 2.33 -0.65
CA TRP A 178 -21.32 2.41 -1.18
C TRP A 178 -21.56 1.42 -2.32
N ALA A 179 -20.62 1.35 -3.28
CA ALA A 179 -20.74 0.42 -4.41
C ALA A 179 -20.70 -1.04 -3.93
N HIS A 180 -19.83 -1.35 -2.97
CA HIS A 180 -19.57 -2.70 -2.52
C HIS A 180 -20.16 -3.03 -1.15
N MET A 181 -21.09 -2.20 -0.63
CA MET A 181 -21.85 -2.56 0.57
C MET A 181 -22.50 -3.94 0.43
N ASN A 182 -22.57 -4.68 1.54
CA ASN A 182 -23.09 -6.05 1.62
C ASN A 182 -22.16 -7.16 1.10
N TYR A 183 -20.94 -6.82 0.65
CA TYR A 183 -19.90 -7.79 0.29
C TYR A 183 -18.68 -7.62 1.20
N ALA A 184 -17.78 -8.59 1.22
CA ALA A 184 -16.55 -8.55 2.00
C ALA A 184 -15.33 -8.85 1.12
N GLY A 185 -14.22 -8.17 1.41
CA GLY A 185 -12.92 -8.34 0.73
C GLY A 185 -12.17 -9.61 1.16
N THR A 186 -12.91 -10.67 1.48
CA THR A 186 -12.42 -12.00 1.82
C THR A 186 -13.23 -13.04 1.06
N PRO A 187 -12.64 -14.16 0.61
CA PRO A 187 -13.41 -15.26 0.02
C PRO A 187 -14.38 -15.84 1.06
N SER A 188 -15.69 -15.63 0.87
CA SER A 188 -16.70 -16.16 1.79
C SER A 188 -18.03 -16.38 1.08
N TYR A 189 -18.36 -17.65 0.85
CA TYR A 189 -19.61 -18.06 0.22
C TYR A 189 -20.84 -17.48 0.93
N TYR A 190 -20.89 -17.55 2.27
CA TYR A 190 -22.06 -17.12 3.04
C TYR A 190 -22.30 -15.62 3.03
N ILE A 191 -21.29 -14.82 2.67
CA ILE A 191 -21.38 -13.36 2.63
C ILE A 191 -21.59 -12.88 1.20
N ASN A 192 -20.76 -13.38 0.28
CA ASN A 192 -20.55 -12.81 -1.04
C ASN A 192 -21.35 -13.48 -2.16
N ASP A 193 -21.90 -14.68 -1.94
CA ASP A 193 -22.75 -15.32 -2.94
C ASP A 193 -24.17 -14.76 -2.93
N ALA A 194 -24.82 -14.91 -4.07
CA ALA A 194 -26.24 -14.68 -4.25
C ALA A 194 -26.90 -15.92 -4.84
N GLN A 195 -28.23 -16.01 -4.78
CA GLN A 195 -28.98 -17.14 -5.36
C GLN A 195 -28.85 -17.24 -6.89
N LYS A 196 -29.73 -17.95 -7.61
CA LYS A 196 -29.49 -18.37 -9.01
C LYS A 196 -29.55 -17.26 -10.06
N PHE A 197 -30.19 -16.13 -9.78
CA PHE A 197 -30.26 -14.99 -10.70
C PHE A 197 -30.34 -13.67 -9.93
N VAL A 198 -30.08 -12.57 -10.64
CA VAL A 198 -30.35 -11.20 -10.18
C VAL A 198 -31.51 -10.64 -10.99
N TRP A 199 -32.40 -9.87 -10.36
CA TRP A 199 -33.49 -9.21 -11.04
C TRP A 199 -33.14 -7.76 -11.35
N ASP A 200 -33.07 -7.38 -12.62
CA ASP A 200 -32.97 -5.99 -13.05
C ASP A 200 -34.34 -5.32 -12.89
N ASN A 201 -34.45 -4.39 -11.95
CA ASN A 201 -35.71 -3.70 -11.66
C ASN A 201 -36.12 -2.74 -12.78
N THR A 202 -35.16 -2.20 -13.53
CA THR A 202 -35.40 -1.25 -14.62
C THR A 202 -35.87 -1.98 -15.87
N SER A 203 -35.12 -3.00 -16.33
CA SER A 203 -35.49 -3.75 -17.53
C SER A 203 -36.53 -4.84 -17.28
N LYS A 204 -36.83 -5.16 -16.01
CA LYS A 204 -37.75 -6.20 -15.56
C LYS A 204 -37.37 -7.59 -16.10
N LYS A 205 -36.09 -7.92 -16.04
CA LYS A 205 -35.53 -9.17 -16.56
C LYS A 205 -34.54 -9.78 -15.57
N GLU A 206 -34.38 -11.10 -15.67
CA GLU A 206 -33.31 -11.81 -14.97
C GLU A 206 -31.96 -11.55 -15.66
N ILE A 207 -30.95 -11.27 -14.85
CA ILE A 207 -29.54 -11.25 -15.23
C ILE A 207 -28.93 -12.58 -14.76
N PRO A 208 -28.54 -13.48 -15.68
CA PRO A 208 -27.91 -14.75 -15.32
C PRO A 208 -26.43 -14.53 -14.93
N PHE A 209 -25.94 -15.41 -14.06
CA PHE A 209 -24.55 -15.40 -13.58
C PHE A 209 -23.51 -16.00 -14.55
N ALA A 210 -23.68 -15.87 -15.88
CA ALA A 210 -22.64 -16.27 -16.84
C ALA A 210 -22.82 -15.63 -18.24
N PRO A 211 -21.73 -15.43 -19.02
CA PRO A 211 -20.32 -15.67 -18.69
C PRO A 211 -19.41 -14.43 -18.59
N PHE A 212 -19.90 -13.20 -18.80
CA PHE A 212 -19.00 -12.02 -18.95
C PHE A 212 -18.91 -11.12 -17.71
N SER A 213 -19.70 -11.38 -16.67
CA SER A 213 -19.83 -10.49 -15.51
C SER A 213 -19.92 -11.24 -14.19
N SER A 214 -19.36 -12.45 -14.07
CA SER A 214 -19.42 -13.22 -12.83
C SER A 214 -18.49 -14.42 -12.85
N THR A 215 -17.94 -14.76 -11.68
CA THR A 215 -17.23 -16.03 -11.49
C THR A 215 -18.21 -17.20 -11.43
N PRO A 216 -17.84 -18.39 -11.96
CA PRO A 216 -18.66 -19.59 -11.80
C PRO A 216 -18.74 -19.97 -10.31
N SER A 217 -19.83 -20.63 -9.91
CA SER A 217 -19.94 -21.16 -8.55
C SER A 217 -18.85 -22.21 -8.28
N SER A 218 -18.26 -22.19 -7.08
CA SER A 218 -17.29 -23.20 -6.63
C SER A 218 -17.86 -24.09 -5.54
N LEU A 219 -17.40 -25.34 -5.49
CA LEU A 219 -17.67 -26.27 -4.38
C LEU A 219 -16.97 -25.85 -3.09
N THR A 220 -15.84 -25.13 -3.19
CA THR A 220 -15.09 -24.67 -2.01
C THR A 220 -15.66 -23.33 -1.52
N PRO A 221 -16.16 -23.24 -0.26
CA PRO A 221 -16.85 -22.05 0.24
C PRO A 221 -15.94 -20.83 0.45
N ARG A 222 -14.61 -21.00 0.35
CA ARG A 222 -13.61 -19.92 0.38
C ARG A 222 -12.82 -19.81 -0.92
N SER A 223 -13.43 -20.22 -2.03
CA SER A 223 -12.90 -20.00 -3.37
C SER A 223 -12.85 -18.52 -3.72
N VAL A 224 -11.93 -18.12 -4.59
CA VAL A 224 -11.90 -16.78 -5.21
C VAL A 224 -13.20 -16.42 -5.94
N ALA A 225 -14.00 -17.41 -6.33
CA ALA A 225 -15.34 -17.16 -6.84
C ALA A 225 -16.24 -16.40 -5.86
N TYR A 226 -15.95 -16.47 -4.55
CA TYR A 226 -16.69 -15.78 -3.50
C TYR A 226 -15.86 -14.65 -2.87
N LEU A 227 -14.87 -14.12 -3.59
CA LEU A 227 -14.12 -12.93 -3.18
C LEU A 227 -14.88 -11.66 -3.63
N GLY A 228 -15.16 -10.76 -2.69
CA GLY A 228 -15.89 -9.53 -2.99
C GLY A 228 -17.21 -9.81 -3.69
N HIS A 229 -17.55 -9.02 -4.70
CA HIS A 229 -18.74 -9.23 -5.51
C HIS A 229 -18.50 -10.18 -6.71
N GLY A 230 -17.52 -11.11 -6.64
CA GLY A 230 -17.12 -11.96 -7.76
C GLY A 230 -18.27 -12.68 -8.46
N ARG A 231 -19.26 -13.18 -7.70
CA ARG A 231 -20.49 -13.78 -8.25
C ARG A 231 -21.40 -12.77 -8.96
N MET A 232 -21.39 -11.50 -8.57
CA MET A 232 -22.14 -10.43 -9.23
C MET A 232 -21.39 -9.76 -10.38
N GLY A 233 -20.06 -9.97 -10.48
CA GLY A 233 -19.12 -9.18 -11.30
C GLY A 233 -19.51 -7.72 -11.38
N HIS A 234 -19.65 -7.12 -12.56
CA HIS A 234 -19.76 -5.66 -12.70
C HIS A 234 -21.06 -5.02 -12.19
N LEU A 235 -22.07 -5.78 -11.72
CA LEU A 235 -23.36 -5.19 -11.33
C LEU A 235 -23.25 -4.11 -10.25
N PRO A 236 -22.46 -4.27 -9.16
CA PRO A 236 -22.27 -3.20 -8.18
C PRO A 236 -21.48 -2.01 -8.73
N ASP A 237 -20.74 -2.19 -9.84
CA ASP A 237 -19.90 -1.17 -10.49
C ASP A 237 -20.63 -0.35 -11.57
N CYS A 238 -21.88 -0.71 -11.87
CA CYS A 238 -22.72 -0.03 -12.86
C CYS A 238 -23.58 1.05 -12.18
N PRO A 239 -23.18 2.33 -12.19
CA PRO A 239 -23.91 3.40 -11.47
C PRO A 239 -25.38 3.53 -11.88
N TRP A 240 -25.78 3.11 -13.08
CA TRP A 240 -27.15 3.24 -13.58
C TRP A 240 -28.09 2.10 -13.17
N LEU A 241 -27.57 1.04 -12.56
CA LEU A 241 -28.33 -0.19 -12.35
C LEU A 241 -29.12 -0.14 -11.05
N VAL A 242 -30.40 -0.55 -11.12
CA VAL A 242 -31.23 -0.84 -9.95
C VAL A 242 -31.60 -2.31 -10.01
N TYR A 243 -31.12 -3.10 -9.05
CA TYR A 243 -31.25 -4.56 -9.10
C TYR A 243 -31.58 -5.16 -7.74
N THR A 244 -32.25 -6.31 -7.77
CA THR A 244 -32.63 -7.06 -6.57
C THR A 244 -31.98 -8.44 -6.60
N TYR A 245 -31.41 -8.86 -5.47
CA TYR A 245 -30.83 -10.19 -5.32
C TYR A 245 -31.12 -10.77 -3.94
N GLN A 246 -31.07 -12.09 -3.85
CA GLN A 246 -31.21 -12.79 -2.57
C GLN A 246 -29.82 -13.15 -2.04
N PRO A 247 -29.32 -12.49 -0.97
CA PRO A 247 -28.13 -12.94 -0.26
C PRO A 247 -28.40 -14.24 0.50
N LEU A 248 -27.33 -14.89 0.99
CA LEU A 248 -27.46 -16.10 1.80
C LEU A 248 -27.62 -15.86 3.30
N TRP A 249 -27.26 -14.67 3.76
CA TRP A 249 -27.27 -14.29 5.18
C TRP A 249 -28.55 -13.55 5.61
N SER A 250 -29.50 -13.35 4.69
CA SER A 250 -30.80 -12.73 4.96
C SER A 250 -31.88 -13.53 4.23
N ASP A 251 -33.07 -13.65 4.84
CA ASP A 251 -34.27 -14.21 4.20
C ASP A 251 -35.04 -13.18 3.37
N VAL A 252 -34.64 -11.90 3.47
CA VAL A 252 -35.23 -10.79 2.73
C VAL A 252 -34.32 -10.43 1.56
N PRO A 253 -34.86 -10.34 0.33
CA PRO A 253 -34.11 -9.85 -0.82
C PRO A 253 -33.59 -8.43 -0.62
N ILE A 254 -32.42 -8.14 -1.17
CA ILE A 254 -31.81 -6.80 -1.14
C ILE A 254 -32.03 -6.14 -2.49
N THR A 255 -32.58 -4.93 -2.48
CA THR A 255 -32.60 -4.04 -3.65
C THR A 255 -31.46 -3.03 -3.53
N LYS A 256 -30.50 -3.09 -4.47
CA LYS A 256 -29.49 -2.05 -4.66
C LYS A 256 -29.99 -1.01 -5.67
N ASN A 257 -29.85 0.25 -5.30
CA ASN A 257 -30.13 1.39 -6.16
C ASN A 257 -28.82 2.15 -6.37
N ASN A 258 -27.98 1.62 -7.28
CA ASN A 258 -26.65 2.18 -7.51
C ASN A 258 -26.69 3.69 -7.81
N PRO A 259 -27.64 4.25 -8.59
CA PRO A 259 -27.66 5.70 -8.81
C PRO A 259 -27.72 6.50 -7.51
N GLN A 260 -28.57 6.07 -6.58
CA GLN A 260 -28.74 6.73 -5.29
C GLN A 260 -27.56 6.48 -4.35
N ASP A 261 -27.01 5.28 -4.35
CA ASP A 261 -25.85 4.93 -3.53
C ASP A 261 -24.59 5.70 -3.97
N TYR A 262 -24.40 5.86 -5.28
CA TYR A 262 -23.31 6.65 -5.85
C TYR A 262 -23.50 8.16 -5.62
N LEU A 263 -24.73 8.67 -5.64
CA LEU A 263 -25.01 10.06 -5.23
C LEU A 263 -24.64 10.30 -3.77
N LYS A 264 -24.97 9.36 -2.87
CA LYS A 264 -24.58 9.45 -1.45
C LYS A 264 -23.06 9.41 -1.28
N ALA A 265 -22.38 8.50 -1.98
CA ALA A 265 -20.91 8.45 -2.02
C ALA A 265 -20.32 9.80 -2.45
N PHE A 266 -20.83 10.36 -3.55
CA PHE A 266 -20.36 11.64 -4.07
C PHE A 266 -20.54 12.77 -3.05
N ARG A 267 -21.71 12.88 -2.41
CA ARG A 267 -21.97 13.90 -1.37
C ARG A 267 -21.03 13.75 -0.18
N GLN A 268 -20.77 12.52 0.25
CA GLN A 268 -19.87 12.23 1.36
C GLN A 268 -18.42 12.60 1.02
N MET A 269 -17.98 12.30 -0.21
CA MET A 269 -16.67 12.71 -0.72
C MET A 269 -16.51 14.24 -0.71
N VAL A 270 -17.51 14.98 -1.21
CA VAL A 270 -17.50 16.46 -1.18
C VAL A 270 -17.44 16.98 0.26
N ALA A 271 -18.20 16.38 1.19
CA ALA A 271 -18.16 16.77 2.60
C ALA A 271 -16.79 16.53 3.23
N ALA A 272 -16.20 15.35 3.06
CA ALA A 272 -14.90 15.00 3.61
C ALA A 272 -13.79 15.90 3.06
N MET A 273 -13.77 16.13 1.76
CA MET A 273 -12.81 17.02 1.11
C MET A 273 -12.98 18.48 1.56
N SER A 274 -14.22 18.97 1.67
CA SER A 274 -14.49 20.33 2.16
C SER A 274 -14.05 20.50 3.62
N TRP A 275 -14.37 19.53 4.47
CA TRP A 275 -13.96 19.51 5.88
C TRP A 275 -12.42 19.54 6.02
N LEU A 276 -11.71 18.71 5.25
CA LEU A 276 -10.25 18.70 5.24
C LEU A 276 -9.66 20.01 4.78
N ARG A 277 -10.16 20.58 3.68
CA ARG A 277 -9.68 21.83 3.10
C ARG A 277 -9.91 23.03 4.02
N MET A 278 -11.02 23.07 4.74
CA MET A 278 -11.29 24.17 5.68
C MET A 278 -10.34 24.18 6.88
N GLY A 279 -9.71 23.05 7.22
CA GLY A 279 -8.71 22.96 8.29
C GLY A 279 -9.26 23.23 9.71
N GLN A 280 -10.59 23.28 9.87
CA GLN A 280 -11.28 23.56 11.13
C GLN A 280 -11.74 22.25 11.78
N TYR A 281 -10.80 21.54 12.40
CA TYR A 281 -11.03 20.19 12.97
C TYR A 281 -11.63 20.19 14.39
N ASP A 282 -12.33 21.26 14.80
CA ASP A 282 -12.97 21.38 16.12
C ASP A 282 -13.98 20.27 16.39
N ARG A 283 -14.58 19.73 15.31
CA ARG A 283 -15.38 18.52 15.32
C ARG A 283 -14.73 17.46 14.42
N PRO A 284 -14.59 16.20 14.88
CA PRO A 284 -14.20 15.11 13.99
C PRO A 284 -15.24 14.95 12.88
N PHE A 285 -14.78 14.52 11.71
CA PHE A 285 -15.66 14.13 10.62
C PHE A 285 -16.54 12.96 11.08
N ASP A 286 -17.86 13.12 10.96
CA ASP A 286 -18.80 12.04 11.21
C ASP A 286 -18.98 11.28 9.90
N PRO A 287 -18.82 9.95 9.88
CA PRO A 287 -18.95 9.19 8.65
C PRO A 287 -20.36 9.30 8.04
N SER A 288 -21.38 9.79 8.74
CA SER A 288 -22.69 10.11 8.15
C SER A 288 -22.80 11.49 7.49
N ASP A 289 -21.76 12.33 7.59
CA ASP A 289 -21.73 13.66 7.00
C ASP A 289 -21.80 13.60 5.47
N VAL A 290 -22.68 14.43 4.89
CA VAL A 290 -22.88 14.55 3.45
C VAL A 290 -23.01 16.01 3.07
N ALA A 291 -22.48 16.38 1.90
CA ALA A 291 -22.63 17.72 1.37
C ALA A 291 -24.06 17.93 0.87
N ASP A 292 -24.63 19.09 1.18
CA ASP A 292 -25.85 19.57 0.53
C ASP A 292 -25.47 20.13 -0.85
N LEU A 293 -26.04 19.55 -1.90
CA LEU A 293 -25.75 19.95 -3.28
C LEU A 293 -26.89 20.79 -3.81
N PRO A 294 -26.62 21.88 -4.54
CA PRO A 294 -27.66 22.59 -5.26
C PRO A 294 -28.44 21.66 -6.20
N ALA A 295 -29.75 21.94 -6.34
CA ALA A 295 -30.66 21.04 -7.04
C ALA A 295 -30.29 20.83 -8.53
N ASP A 296 -29.71 21.83 -9.17
CA ASP A 296 -29.22 21.75 -10.55
C ASP A 296 -27.97 20.87 -10.68
N ILE A 297 -27.04 20.97 -9.73
CA ILE A 297 -25.85 20.10 -9.64
C ILE A 297 -26.25 18.65 -9.40
N GLU A 298 -27.17 18.42 -8.45
CA GLU A 298 -27.71 17.08 -8.19
C GLU A 298 -28.42 16.51 -9.42
N ALA A 299 -29.25 17.30 -10.10
CA ALA A 299 -29.95 16.86 -11.30
C ALA A 299 -28.98 16.49 -12.44
N ALA A 300 -27.94 17.30 -12.67
CA ALA A 300 -26.92 17.03 -13.67
C ALA A 300 -26.09 15.77 -13.34
N LEU A 301 -25.70 15.61 -12.07
CA LEU A 301 -24.99 14.43 -11.59
C LEU A 301 -25.86 13.17 -11.73
N MET A 302 -27.13 13.23 -11.33
CA MET A 302 -28.07 12.12 -11.47
C MET A 302 -28.31 11.74 -12.92
N ALA A 303 -28.28 12.70 -13.85
CA ALA A 303 -28.35 12.40 -15.29
C ALA A 303 -27.15 11.59 -15.78
N LEU A 304 -25.95 11.80 -15.22
CA LEU A 304 -24.78 10.96 -15.50
C LEU A 304 -24.92 9.58 -14.86
N LEU A 305 -25.32 9.52 -13.59
CA LEU A 305 -25.41 8.27 -12.83
C LEU A 305 -26.51 7.34 -13.33
N THR A 306 -27.59 7.86 -13.92
CA THR A 306 -28.71 7.05 -14.43
C THR A 306 -28.61 6.72 -15.91
N LYS A 307 -27.60 7.26 -16.61
CA LYS A 307 -27.42 7.02 -18.05
C LYS A 307 -27.07 5.55 -18.29
N PRO A 308 -27.89 4.79 -19.04
CA PRO A 308 -27.67 3.37 -19.21
C PRO A 308 -26.48 3.10 -20.14
N TYR A 309 -25.67 2.13 -19.74
CA TYR A 309 -24.51 1.63 -20.46
C TYR A 309 -24.48 0.09 -20.41
N LEU A 310 -23.55 -0.51 -21.14
CA LEU A 310 -23.34 -1.95 -21.22
C LEU A 310 -22.72 -2.46 -19.91
N ILE A 311 -23.36 -3.44 -19.29
CA ILE A 311 -22.89 -4.08 -18.04
C ILE A 311 -21.49 -4.71 -18.22
N ASN A 312 -21.13 -5.12 -19.43
CA ASN A 312 -19.81 -5.71 -19.72
C ASN A 312 -18.69 -4.66 -19.90
N GLY A 313 -19.00 -3.36 -19.78
CA GLY A 313 -18.01 -2.28 -19.88
C GLY A 313 -17.48 -1.97 -21.28
N ASN A 314 -17.99 -2.61 -22.34
CA ASN A 314 -17.49 -2.40 -23.72
C ASN A 314 -17.69 -0.98 -24.26
N ASP A 315 -18.43 -0.12 -23.56
CA ASP A 315 -18.70 1.28 -23.89
C ASP A 315 -17.97 2.27 -22.96
N MET A 316 -16.91 1.83 -22.28
CA MET A 316 -16.14 2.66 -21.36
C MET A 316 -15.69 4.00 -21.96
N ALA A 317 -15.27 4.01 -23.23
CA ALA A 317 -14.89 5.25 -23.92
C ALA A 317 -16.04 6.28 -23.96
N ALA A 318 -17.27 5.84 -24.20
CA ALA A 318 -18.45 6.69 -24.22
C ALA A 318 -18.87 7.16 -22.82
N ARG A 319 -18.62 6.36 -21.78
CA ARG A 319 -18.81 6.74 -20.37
C ARG A 319 -17.85 7.88 -19.99
N LYS A 320 -16.56 7.69 -20.23
CA LYS A 320 -15.50 8.69 -19.99
C LYS A 320 -15.80 10.00 -20.73
N GLN A 321 -16.21 9.92 -21.99
CA GLN A 321 -16.55 11.09 -22.80
C GLN A 321 -17.73 11.87 -22.22
N ALA A 322 -18.79 11.19 -21.77
CA ALA A 322 -19.96 11.85 -21.20
C ALA A 322 -19.60 12.64 -19.93
N TRP A 323 -18.80 12.05 -19.04
CA TRP A 323 -18.29 12.74 -17.85
C TRP A 323 -17.38 13.92 -18.20
N ALA A 324 -16.41 13.72 -19.09
CA ALA A 324 -15.47 14.77 -19.50
C ALA A 324 -16.18 15.98 -20.13
N GLN A 325 -17.28 15.75 -20.87
CA GLN A 325 -18.11 16.82 -21.46
C GLN A 325 -18.99 17.51 -20.43
N ALA A 326 -19.46 16.80 -19.41
CA ALA A 326 -20.36 17.35 -18.41
C ALA A 326 -19.62 18.19 -17.37
N ILE A 327 -18.42 17.80 -16.93
CA ILE A 327 -17.69 18.48 -15.85
C ILE A 327 -17.58 20.01 -16.01
N PRO A 328 -17.18 20.55 -17.18
CA PRO A 328 -17.06 22.00 -17.35
C PRO A 328 -18.38 22.77 -17.29
N THR A 329 -19.54 22.08 -17.33
CA THR A 329 -20.86 22.71 -17.28
C THR A 329 -21.40 22.87 -15.86
N PHE A 330 -20.75 22.25 -14.86
CA PHE A 330 -21.14 22.41 -13.47
C PHE A 330 -20.70 23.79 -12.96
N GLN A 331 -21.61 24.55 -12.36
CA GLN A 331 -21.34 25.87 -11.76
C GLN A 331 -21.64 25.82 -10.26
N TYR A 332 -20.64 26.05 -9.42
CA TYR A 332 -20.82 26.00 -7.97
C TYR A 332 -19.97 27.06 -7.27
N ASN A 333 -20.58 27.93 -6.47
CA ASN A 333 -19.90 28.98 -5.69
C ASN A 333 -18.86 29.80 -6.50
N ASP A 334 -19.21 30.20 -7.74
CA ASP A 334 -18.33 30.91 -8.68
C ASP A 334 -17.03 30.18 -9.06
N VAL A 335 -16.92 28.87 -8.74
CA VAL A 335 -15.81 28.01 -9.18
C VAL A 335 -16.03 27.62 -10.63
N ASN A 336 -15.16 28.11 -11.52
CA ASN A 336 -15.09 27.63 -12.90
C ASN A 336 -14.27 26.34 -12.96
N LEU A 337 -14.95 25.22 -13.07
CA LEU A 337 -14.31 23.91 -13.21
C LEU A 337 -13.71 23.78 -14.61
N SER A 338 -12.41 23.49 -14.69
CA SER A 338 -11.77 23.09 -15.94
C SER A 338 -12.12 21.64 -16.28
N ALA A 339 -11.87 21.25 -17.53
CA ALA A 339 -12.05 19.87 -17.94
C ALA A 339 -11.05 18.95 -17.22
N ALA A 340 -11.52 17.80 -16.74
CA ALA A 340 -10.64 16.78 -16.18
C ALA A 340 -9.61 16.34 -17.24
N PRO A 341 -8.31 16.29 -16.89
CA PRO A 341 -7.29 15.83 -17.83
C PRO A 341 -7.50 14.34 -18.16
N ASN A 342 -6.87 13.87 -19.23
CA ASN A 342 -6.93 12.44 -19.55
C ASN A 342 -6.11 11.63 -18.51
N TYR A 343 -6.75 10.62 -17.94
CA TYR A 343 -6.04 9.62 -17.14
C TYR A 343 -5.15 8.74 -18.02
N LEU A 344 -3.89 8.54 -17.61
CA LEU A 344 -2.85 7.85 -18.38
C LEU A 344 -2.13 6.79 -17.53
N PRO A 345 -2.63 5.55 -17.39
CA PRO A 345 -2.27 4.62 -16.31
C PRO A 345 -0.78 4.45 -15.99
N GLN A 346 0.14 4.63 -16.95
CA GLN A 346 1.58 4.48 -16.75
C GLN A 346 2.33 5.76 -16.35
N ARG A 347 1.72 6.94 -16.44
CA ARG A 347 2.39 8.25 -16.25
C ARG A 347 3.24 8.29 -14.98
N TRP A 348 2.66 7.96 -13.84
CA TRP A 348 3.36 8.04 -12.55
C TRP A 348 4.53 7.06 -12.46
N LEU A 349 4.33 5.81 -12.88
CA LEU A 349 5.37 4.77 -12.86
C LEU A 349 6.51 5.11 -13.83
N ASP A 350 6.21 5.55 -15.05
CA ASP A 350 7.21 5.89 -16.05
C ASP A 350 8.08 7.08 -15.60
N ILE A 351 7.46 8.12 -15.02
CA ILE A 351 8.19 9.26 -14.45
C ILE A 351 9.09 8.79 -13.30
N TYR A 352 8.60 7.92 -12.42
CA TYR A 352 9.43 7.40 -11.33
C TYR A 352 10.57 6.52 -11.82
N LYS A 353 10.36 5.63 -12.80
CA LYS A 353 11.44 4.82 -13.39
C LYS A 353 12.54 5.67 -14.02
N GLN A 354 12.19 6.84 -14.54
CA GLN A 354 13.15 7.79 -15.11
C GLN A 354 13.92 8.59 -14.04
N THR A 355 13.27 8.92 -12.92
CA THR A 355 13.80 9.89 -11.95
C THR A 355 14.27 9.29 -10.63
N GLY A 356 13.65 8.20 -10.17
CA GLY A 356 13.83 7.61 -8.85
C GLY A 356 13.47 8.54 -7.68
N ALA A 357 12.78 9.65 -7.93
CA ALA A 357 12.60 10.72 -6.96
C ALA A 357 11.56 10.37 -5.90
N SER A 358 11.87 10.63 -4.63
CA SER A 358 10.93 10.50 -3.50
C SER A 358 9.79 11.53 -3.54
N SER A 359 9.95 12.60 -4.32
CA SER A 359 8.90 13.59 -4.60
C SER A 359 8.00 13.23 -5.77
N SER A 360 8.25 12.11 -6.47
CA SER A 360 7.41 11.66 -7.57
C SER A 360 6.04 11.19 -7.07
N ASP A 361 5.02 11.34 -7.92
CA ASP A 361 3.67 10.91 -7.58
C ASP A 361 3.56 9.40 -7.30
N HIS A 362 4.33 8.55 -8.01
CA HIS A 362 4.34 7.12 -7.76
C HIS A 362 4.89 6.79 -6.38
N TYR A 363 5.98 7.43 -5.96
CA TYR A 363 6.56 7.25 -4.63
C TYR A 363 5.59 7.73 -3.55
N CYS A 364 5.04 8.94 -3.69
CA CYS A 364 4.07 9.51 -2.75
C CYS A 364 2.81 8.65 -2.63
N PHE A 365 2.28 8.16 -3.74
CA PHE A 365 1.12 7.26 -3.73
C PHE A 365 1.43 5.92 -3.06
N SER A 366 2.59 5.30 -3.33
CA SER A 366 2.94 4.04 -2.66
C SER A 366 3.18 4.20 -1.17
N LYS A 367 3.69 5.36 -0.72
CA LYS A 367 3.72 5.70 0.71
C LYS A 367 2.30 5.80 1.28
N ALA A 368 1.41 6.50 0.60
CA ALA A 368 0.01 6.63 0.99
C ALA A 368 -0.70 5.27 1.09
N ALA A 369 -0.47 4.36 0.13
CA ALA A 369 -1.02 3.01 0.16
C ALA A 369 -0.53 2.20 1.37
N ALA A 370 0.77 2.28 1.69
CA ALA A 370 1.33 1.61 2.87
C ALA A 370 0.74 2.16 4.18
N LEU A 371 0.59 3.49 4.30
CA LEU A 371 -0.03 4.14 5.46
C LEU A 371 -1.50 3.76 5.62
N HIS A 372 -2.25 3.71 4.52
CA HIS A 372 -3.65 3.29 4.52
C HIS A 372 -3.81 1.84 4.99
N LEU A 373 -3.00 0.92 4.45
CA LEU A 373 -3.02 -0.48 4.87
C LEU A 373 -2.68 -0.64 6.36
N ALA A 374 -1.69 0.11 6.85
CA ALA A 374 -1.30 0.09 8.25
C ALA A 374 -2.45 0.52 9.17
N LEU A 375 -3.13 1.63 8.83
CA LEU A 375 -4.31 2.11 9.57
C LEU A 375 -5.42 1.06 9.58
N VAL A 376 -5.85 0.58 8.40
CA VAL A 376 -6.97 -0.37 8.30
C VAL A 376 -6.67 -1.66 9.05
N THR A 377 -5.45 -2.18 8.93
CA THR A 377 -5.04 -3.40 9.64
C THR A 377 -5.04 -3.21 11.15
N ALA A 378 -4.54 -2.07 11.64
CA ALA A 378 -4.51 -1.78 13.07
C ALA A 378 -5.92 -1.68 13.66
N GLU A 379 -6.79 -0.89 13.01
CA GLU A 379 -8.16 -0.65 13.48
C GLU A 379 -9.02 -1.92 13.45
N VAL A 380 -8.96 -2.69 12.35
CA VAL A 380 -9.71 -3.94 12.24
C VAL A 380 -9.23 -4.97 13.25
N ARG A 381 -7.91 -5.09 13.45
CA ARG A 381 -7.35 -6.00 14.45
C ARG A 381 -7.77 -5.61 15.86
N GLN A 382 -7.73 -4.32 16.19
CA GLN A 382 -8.15 -3.82 17.49
C GLN A 382 -9.64 -4.11 17.75
N ALA A 383 -10.50 -3.87 16.77
CA ALA A 383 -11.94 -3.99 16.95
C ALA A 383 -12.47 -5.44 16.88
N THR A 384 -11.86 -6.29 16.05
CA THR A 384 -12.40 -7.62 15.72
C THR A 384 -11.47 -8.79 16.07
N GLY A 385 -10.19 -8.51 16.36
CA GLY A 385 -9.14 -9.52 16.48
C GLY A 385 -8.68 -10.11 15.15
N MET A 386 -9.29 -9.74 14.02
CA MET A 386 -8.91 -10.27 12.70
C MET A 386 -7.62 -9.65 12.18
N VAL A 387 -6.82 -10.47 11.52
CA VAL A 387 -5.54 -10.09 10.95
C VAL A 387 -5.69 -10.03 9.42
N LEU A 388 -5.69 -8.81 8.86
CA LEU A 388 -5.88 -8.57 7.41
C LEU A 388 -4.59 -8.71 6.63
N SER A 389 -3.51 -8.13 7.13
CA SER A 389 -2.15 -8.41 6.69
C SER A 389 -1.41 -9.16 7.79
N GLN A 390 -0.44 -9.99 7.41
CA GLN A 390 0.54 -10.47 8.38
C GLN A 390 1.12 -9.22 9.11
N PRO A 391 1.18 -9.17 10.46
CA PRO A 391 2.35 -8.53 11.04
C PRO A 391 3.55 -9.26 10.42
N PRO A 392 4.61 -8.57 9.98
CA PRO A 392 5.75 -9.21 9.32
C PRO A 392 6.02 -10.54 10.02
N SER A 393 5.96 -11.65 9.28
CA SER A 393 5.93 -12.98 9.91
C SER A 393 7.07 -13.07 10.92
N VAL A 394 6.73 -13.44 12.16
CA VAL A 394 7.54 -13.41 13.39
C VAL A 394 7.41 -12.09 14.19
N SER A 395 7.49 -12.17 15.52
CA SER A 395 7.87 -11.06 16.40
C SER A 395 9.30 -10.55 16.09
N LEU A 396 9.51 -10.15 14.85
CA LEU A 396 10.68 -9.55 14.26
C LEU A 396 10.16 -8.29 13.57
N PRO A 397 10.85 -7.15 13.68
CA PRO A 397 10.48 -5.98 12.90
C PRO A 397 10.54 -6.30 11.39
N PRO A 398 9.86 -5.51 10.55
CA PRO A 398 9.74 -5.78 9.12
C PRO A 398 11.12 -5.94 8.45
N PRO A 399 11.17 -6.51 7.21
CA PRO A 399 12.38 -6.82 6.44
C PRO A 399 13.24 -5.61 6.03
N THR A 400 13.08 -4.49 6.72
CA THR A 400 13.86 -3.27 6.68
C THR A 400 14.25 -2.84 8.10
N LEU A 401 14.69 -3.77 8.95
CA LEU A 401 15.66 -3.43 10.00
C LEU A 401 17.00 -3.10 9.33
N GLN A 402 17.01 -1.99 8.62
CA GLN A 402 17.88 -0.91 9.02
C GLN A 402 17.09 -0.18 10.09
N TRP A 403 17.71 0.18 11.19
CA TRP A 403 17.09 1.05 12.15
C TRP A 403 16.29 2.16 11.39
N GLY A 404 14.99 2.31 11.65
CA GLY A 404 14.02 3.02 10.77
C GLY A 404 14.26 4.52 10.59
N ALA A 405 13.27 5.29 10.08
CA ALA A 405 13.37 6.73 9.80
C ALA A 405 13.88 7.62 10.96
N SER A 406 13.82 7.13 12.21
CA SER A 406 14.37 7.78 13.41
C SER A 406 15.86 7.53 13.63
N SER A 407 16.54 6.87 12.70
CA SER A 407 17.90 6.36 12.91
C SER A 407 18.91 7.25 12.24
N THR A 408 19.95 7.55 12.99
CA THR A 408 21.00 8.44 12.52
C THR A 408 21.86 7.69 11.52
N LEU A 409 21.96 8.25 10.31
CA LEU A 409 22.96 7.86 9.34
C LEU A 409 24.20 8.71 9.57
N GLN A 410 25.28 8.08 10.00
CA GLN A 410 26.57 8.74 10.12
C GLN A 410 27.40 8.39 8.89
N SER A 411 27.64 9.37 8.01
CA SER A 411 28.56 9.20 6.88
C SER A 411 29.97 8.97 7.40
N VAL A 412 30.63 7.92 6.89
CA VAL A 412 31.98 7.54 7.33
C VAL A 412 32.81 7.00 6.16
N GLN A 413 34.12 6.99 6.36
CA GLN A 413 35.05 6.11 5.68
C GLN A 413 35.62 5.11 6.70
N LEU A 414 35.72 3.84 6.29
CA LEU A 414 36.44 2.82 7.04
C LEU A 414 37.77 2.59 6.33
N LEU A 415 38.83 3.20 6.89
CA LEU A 415 40.19 3.15 6.36
C LEU A 415 41.00 2.08 7.09
N THR A 416 41.99 1.50 6.41
CA THR A 416 42.97 0.64 7.08
C THR A 416 43.88 1.48 7.96
N ASN A 417 44.47 0.86 8.96
CA ASN A 417 45.52 1.47 9.78
C ASN A 417 46.92 1.43 9.11
N GLU A 418 47.01 1.05 7.84
CA GLU A 418 48.28 1.07 7.10
C GLU A 418 48.66 2.51 6.76
N GLN A 419 49.95 2.85 6.87
CA GLN A 419 50.50 4.12 6.38
C GLN A 419 50.66 4.09 4.85
N ALA A 420 49.54 3.92 4.14
CA ALA A 420 49.48 3.97 2.68
C ALA A 420 49.17 5.39 2.20
N ASP A 421 49.82 5.83 1.13
CA ASP A 421 49.53 7.08 0.44
C ASP A 421 49.27 6.81 -1.05
N PRO A 422 48.02 6.95 -1.55
CA PRO A 422 46.81 7.37 -0.83
C PRO A 422 46.28 6.31 0.17
N PRO A 423 45.50 6.72 1.19
CA PRO A 423 44.91 5.80 2.16
C PRO A 423 43.99 4.78 1.47
N ARG A 424 43.91 3.59 2.07
CA ARG A 424 43.10 2.49 1.57
C ARG A 424 41.95 2.19 2.52
N GLY A 425 40.82 1.77 1.98
CA GLY A 425 39.64 1.44 2.76
C GLY A 425 38.67 0.58 1.95
N ILE A 426 37.44 0.45 2.45
CA ILE A 426 36.39 -0.25 1.74
C ILE A 426 36.06 0.53 0.45
N GLY A 427 36.42 -0.06 -0.69
CA GLY A 427 36.15 0.46 -2.01
C GLY A 427 35.03 -0.27 -2.73
N ALA A 428 34.95 -0.03 -4.04
CA ALA A 428 33.88 -0.54 -4.88
C ALA A 428 33.76 -2.06 -4.82
N PHE A 429 32.53 -2.53 -4.99
CA PHE A 429 32.25 -3.94 -5.09
C PHE A 429 32.76 -4.52 -6.42
N ALA A 430 33.25 -5.75 -6.36
CA ALA A 430 33.32 -6.62 -7.52
C ALA A 430 32.07 -7.51 -7.50
N ALA A 431 31.36 -7.58 -8.64
CA ALA A 431 30.46 -8.70 -8.89
C ALA A 431 31.34 -9.94 -9.05
N SER A 432 31.61 -10.64 -7.95
CA SER A 432 32.22 -11.97 -8.06
C SER A 432 31.15 -12.91 -8.62
N GLY A 433 31.56 -14.04 -9.23
CA GLY A 433 30.74 -14.88 -10.13
C GLY A 433 29.48 -15.56 -9.54
N ILE A 434 28.89 -15.02 -8.49
CA ILE A 434 27.65 -15.49 -7.85
C ILE A 434 26.64 -14.34 -7.90
N ALA A 435 25.55 -14.54 -8.66
CA ALA A 435 24.49 -13.56 -8.84
C ALA A 435 23.91 -13.08 -7.48
N GLY A 436 23.73 -11.77 -7.33
CA GLY A 436 23.18 -11.17 -6.11
C GLY A 436 24.14 -11.09 -4.91
N GLN A 437 25.44 -11.30 -5.14
CA GLN A 437 26.48 -11.16 -4.12
C GLN A 437 27.57 -10.19 -4.59
N TYR A 438 27.73 -9.10 -3.85
CA TYR A 438 28.61 -8.00 -4.24
C TYR A 438 29.72 -7.84 -3.21
N TYR A 439 30.94 -8.14 -3.62
CA TYR A 439 32.07 -8.27 -2.71
C TYR A 439 32.88 -6.97 -2.73
N PRO A 440 32.81 -6.12 -1.69
CA PRO A 440 33.69 -4.97 -1.61
C PRO A 440 35.16 -5.38 -1.60
N LYS A 441 35.99 -4.51 -2.16
CA LYS A 441 37.44 -4.70 -2.20
C LYS A 441 38.14 -3.55 -1.51
N LEU A 442 39.28 -3.86 -0.91
CA LEU A 442 40.18 -2.85 -0.38
C LEU A 442 40.78 -2.02 -1.53
N SER A 443 40.56 -0.70 -1.50
CA SER A 443 40.91 0.22 -2.59
C SER A 443 41.34 1.57 -2.05
N SER A 444 42.10 2.33 -2.85
CA SER A 444 42.31 3.77 -2.65
C SER A 444 41.21 4.63 -3.29
N ASN A 445 40.41 4.05 -4.20
CA ASN A 445 39.17 4.66 -4.69
C ASN A 445 38.03 4.29 -3.74
N LEU A 446 37.93 5.07 -2.66
CA LEU A 446 36.98 4.85 -1.57
C LEU A 446 35.54 5.08 -2.04
N GLN A 447 34.62 4.27 -1.52
CA GLN A 447 33.20 4.46 -1.76
C GLN A 447 32.53 5.10 -0.55
N PRO A 448 31.50 5.94 -0.77
CA PRO A 448 30.76 6.54 0.33
C PRO A 448 30.05 5.45 1.14
N LEU A 449 30.31 5.41 2.45
CA LEU A 449 29.64 4.52 3.39
C LEU A 449 28.86 5.33 4.43
N SER A 450 27.93 4.66 5.09
CA SER A 450 27.30 5.18 6.30
C SER A 450 27.18 4.09 7.35
N LEU A 451 27.39 4.44 8.59
CA LEU A 451 26.95 3.63 9.71
C LEU A 451 25.49 3.94 9.98
N ILE A 452 24.69 2.89 10.08
CA ILE A 452 23.31 2.99 10.55
C ILE A 452 23.33 2.75 12.05
N LEU A 453 22.97 3.78 12.80
CA LEU A 453 22.97 3.76 14.26
C LEU A 453 21.60 3.38 14.83
N PRO A 454 21.53 2.95 16.11
CA PRO A 454 20.28 2.83 16.84
C PRO A 454 19.43 4.12 16.82
N PRO A 455 18.08 4.04 16.83
CA PRO A 455 17.21 5.17 17.05
C PRO A 455 17.58 5.89 18.34
N GLY A 456 17.68 7.22 18.27
CA GLY A 456 18.08 8.05 19.40
C GLY A 456 19.58 8.06 19.68
N ALA A 457 20.40 7.33 18.93
CA ALA A 457 21.85 7.50 18.98
C ALA A 457 22.27 8.67 18.08
N GLU A 458 22.88 9.69 18.68
CA GLU A 458 23.39 10.87 17.96
C GLU A 458 24.84 10.69 17.48
N SER A 459 25.56 9.74 18.06
CA SER A 459 26.97 9.45 17.80
C SER A 459 27.26 7.99 18.06
N VAL A 460 28.20 7.39 17.34
CA VAL A 460 28.66 6.03 17.62
C VAL A 460 29.48 5.95 18.91
N ARG A 461 29.20 4.96 19.75
CA ARG A 461 29.93 4.67 21.00
C ARG A 461 30.54 3.28 20.95
N THR A 462 31.63 3.07 21.70
CA THR A 462 32.20 1.73 21.82
C THR A 462 31.21 0.79 22.50
N GLY A 463 31.01 -0.38 21.91
CA GLY A 463 29.99 -1.35 22.30
C GLY A 463 28.67 -1.24 21.51
N ASP A 464 28.48 -0.19 20.70
CA ASP A 464 27.22 -0.02 19.94
C ASP A 464 27.05 -1.05 18.83
N LEU A 465 25.79 -1.33 18.51
CA LEU A 465 25.41 -2.10 17.33
C LEU A 465 25.22 -1.15 16.13
N VAL A 466 25.93 -1.42 15.04
CA VAL A 466 25.86 -0.67 13.79
C VAL A 466 25.66 -1.59 12.60
N GLN A 467 25.15 -1.05 11.50
CA GLN A 467 25.22 -1.69 10.18
C GLN A 467 26.03 -0.82 9.23
N ILE A 468 26.77 -1.45 8.32
CA ILE A 468 27.59 -0.76 7.33
C ILE A 468 26.83 -0.73 6.02
N LEU A 469 26.41 0.47 5.62
CA LEU A 469 25.64 0.74 4.42
C LEU A 469 26.54 1.35 3.35
N SER A 470 26.62 0.71 2.18
CA SER A 470 27.18 1.33 0.98
C SER A 470 26.19 2.29 0.34
N GLN A 471 26.69 3.46 -0.06
CA GLN A 471 25.92 4.47 -0.79
C GLN A 471 26.08 4.31 -2.32
N GLU A 472 26.76 3.25 -2.78
CA GLU A 472 26.90 2.96 -4.20
C GLU A 472 25.54 2.64 -4.83
N LEU A 473 25.12 3.47 -5.79
CA LEU A 473 23.82 3.31 -6.44
C LEU A 473 23.72 1.98 -7.21
N GLY A 474 24.83 1.52 -7.79
CA GLY A 474 24.91 0.28 -8.59
C GLY A 474 24.63 -1.00 -7.80
N LEU A 475 24.61 -0.94 -6.47
CA LEU A 475 24.26 -2.06 -5.60
C LEU A 475 22.75 -2.28 -5.43
N GLY A 476 21.88 -1.32 -5.81
CA GLY A 476 20.42 -1.49 -5.62
C GLY A 476 20.05 -1.88 -4.18
N TYR A 477 19.37 -3.00 -3.96
CA TYR A 477 19.03 -3.53 -2.61
C TYR A 477 20.24 -4.10 -1.84
N TYR A 478 21.30 -4.45 -2.55
CA TYR A 478 22.44 -5.18 -2.02
C TYR A 478 23.44 -4.22 -1.38
N ARG A 479 23.05 -3.47 -0.34
CA ARG A 479 23.87 -2.36 0.19
C ARG A 479 24.33 -2.49 1.64
N VAL A 480 23.88 -3.51 2.37
CA VAL A 480 24.33 -3.73 3.75
C VAL A 480 25.37 -4.85 3.79
N LEU A 481 26.52 -4.54 4.37
CA LEU A 481 27.63 -5.49 4.46
C LEU A 481 27.31 -6.54 5.54
N GLY A 482 27.43 -7.81 5.18
CA GLY A 482 27.20 -8.91 6.12
C GLY A 482 28.21 -10.05 6.03
N ASP A 483 28.19 -10.90 7.07
CA ASP A 483 28.89 -12.17 7.15
C ASP A 483 27.94 -13.33 6.84
N TRP A 484 28.20 -14.02 5.75
CA TRP A 484 27.29 -15.02 5.23
C TRP A 484 27.91 -16.42 5.26
N LYS A 485 28.45 -16.92 4.14
CA LYS A 485 28.89 -18.33 4.00
C LYS A 485 30.23 -18.53 3.30
N THR A 486 30.88 -17.48 2.81
CA THR A 486 32.02 -17.61 1.87
C THR A 486 33.37 -17.27 2.49
N GLY A 487 33.41 -16.93 3.77
CA GLY A 487 34.63 -16.45 4.45
C GLY A 487 35.03 -15.02 4.08
N THR A 488 34.38 -14.42 3.08
CA THR A 488 34.45 -13.02 2.70
C THR A 488 33.14 -12.31 2.99
N TYR A 489 33.22 -11.02 3.34
CA TYR A 489 32.05 -10.20 3.57
C TYR A 489 31.53 -9.65 2.25
N TYR A 490 30.21 -9.62 2.09
CA TYR A 490 29.58 -9.13 0.87
C TYR A 490 28.24 -8.50 1.15
N TYR A 491 27.82 -7.66 0.21
CA TYR A 491 26.48 -7.13 0.17
C TYR A 491 25.56 -8.12 -0.54
N THR A 492 24.40 -8.37 0.06
CA THR A 492 23.39 -9.27 -0.51
C THR A 492 21.97 -8.75 -0.20
N GLN A 493 20.94 -9.37 -0.79
CA GLN A 493 19.52 -9.09 -0.57
C GLN A 493 18.94 -9.82 0.64
N SER A 494 19.74 -10.66 1.30
CA SER A 494 19.29 -11.34 2.52
C SER A 494 18.82 -10.33 3.57
N VAL A 495 17.76 -10.71 4.27
CA VAL A 495 17.09 -9.89 5.29
C VAL A 495 17.48 -10.30 6.72
N ASP A 496 18.44 -11.22 6.86
CA ASP A 496 18.90 -11.68 8.17
C ASP A 496 19.68 -10.57 8.88
N TRP A 497 19.11 -10.06 9.97
CA TRP A 497 19.65 -8.95 10.76
C TRP A 497 21.02 -9.23 11.36
N ALA A 498 21.19 -10.35 12.06
CA ALA A 498 22.41 -10.62 12.81
C ALA A 498 23.68 -10.75 11.92
N PRO A 499 23.63 -11.42 10.76
CA PRO A 499 24.70 -11.40 9.76
C PRO A 499 25.13 -10.01 9.28
N GLN A 500 24.24 -9.02 9.30
CA GLN A 500 24.49 -7.66 8.79
C GLN A 500 24.84 -6.66 9.89
N THR A 501 24.81 -7.09 11.15
CA THR A 501 25.00 -6.22 12.32
C THR A 501 26.38 -6.41 12.92
N TRP A 502 26.97 -5.30 13.36
CA TRP A 502 28.34 -5.24 13.85
C TRP A 502 28.38 -4.55 15.21
N VAL A 503 29.08 -5.13 16.18
CA VAL A 503 29.47 -4.44 17.41
C VAL A 503 30.72 -3.62 17.10
N ILE A 504 30.65 -2.30 17.20
CA ILE A 504 31.81 -1.43 17.01
C ILE A 504 32.50 -1.18 18.36
N LYS A 505 33.81 -1.36 18.44
CA LYS A 505 34.60 -1.14 19.66
C LYS A 505 35.81 -0.28 19.38
N SER A 506 36.21 0.54 20.33
CA SER A 506 37.52 1.16 20.31
C SER A 506 38.61 0.08 20.31
N ALA A 507 39.61 0.22 19.43
CA ALA A 507 40.81 -0.61 19.47
C ALA A 507 41.76 -0.21 20.63
N ASN A 508 41.57 0.99 21.20
CA ASN A 508 42.25 1.40 22.42
C ASN A 508 41.52 0.82 23.63
N GLN A 509 42.14 -0.18 24.27
CA GLN A 509 41.60 -0.92 25.41
C GLN A 509 41.36 -0.07 26.67
N THR A 510 41.87 1.16 26.73
CA THR A 510 41.59 2.07 27.85
C THR A 510 40.24 2.78 27.73
N ILE A 511 39.59 2.74 26.56
CA ILE A 511 38.28 3.32 26.32
C ILE A 511 37.21 2.28 26.64
N ALA A 512 36.41 2.55 27.68
CA ALA A 512 35.35 1.65 28.14
C ALA A 512 34.09 1.76 27.27
N ASP A 513 33.31 0.67 27.19
CA ASP A 513 32.01 0.64 26.51
C ASP A 513 31.10 1.81 26.94
N GLY A 514 30.37 2.38 25.99
CA GLY A 514 29.52 3.57 26.16
C GLY A 514 30.20 4.92 25.93
N GLN A 515 31.53 4.97 25.79
CA GLN A 515 32.23 6.20 25.38
C GLN A 515 32.10 6.47 23.88
N THR A 516 31.90 7.73 23.50
CA THR A 516 31.79 8.14 22.08
C THR A 516 33.11 7.93 21.34
N ILE A 517 33.04 7.32 20.17
CA ILE A 517 34.19 7.13 19.28
C ILE A 517 34.35 8.40 18.42
N GLN A 518 35.54 8.98 18.43
CA GLN A 518 35.85 10.18 17.66
C GLN A 518 36.38 9.84 16.25
N ALA A 519 36.22 10.77 15.30
CA ALA A 519 36.82 10.64 13.99
C ALA A 519 38.35 10.55 14.10
N GLY A 520 38.95 9.63 13.35
CA GLY A 520 40.37 9.30 13.41
C GLY A 520 40.74 8.24 14.46
N GLU A 521 39.81 7.81 15.31
CA GLU A 521 40.10 6.77 16.30
C GLU A 521 40.13 5.36 15.67
N PRO A 522 41.06 4.50 16.11
CA PRO A 522 41.11 3.12 15.67
C PRO A 522 39.98 2.31 16.33
N VAL A 523 39.24 1.57 15.51
CA VAL A 523 38.11 0.73 15.91
C VAL A 523 38.27 -0.69 15.40
N GLN A 524 37.55 -1.60 16.05
CA GLN A 524 37.31 -2.97 15.58
C GLN A 524 35.80 -3.18 15.45
N LEU A 525 35.37 -3.88 14.40
CA LEU A 525 33.98 -4.25 14.20
C LEU A 525 33.84 -5.77 14.29
N VAL A 526 32.98 -6.26 15.17
CA VAL A 526 32.73 -7.68 15.39
C VAL A 526 31.33 -8.02 14.89
N ASN A 527 31.21 -8.95 13.95
CA ASN A 527 29.92 -9.37 13.43
C ASN A 527 29.08 -10.03 14.55
N LEU A 528 27.81 -9.64 14.66
CA LEU A 528 26.92 -10.11 15.71
C LEU A 528 26.62 -11.61 15.59
N ALA A 529 26.39 -12.12 14.38
CA ALA A 529 26.06 -13.53 14.18
C ALA A 529 27.27 -14.45 14.36
N THR A 530 28.40 -14.10 13.76
CA THR A 530 29.55 -15.02 13.68
C THR A 530 30.63 -14.75 14.72
N GLN A 531 30.56 -13.62 15.43
CA GLN A 531 31.58 -13.16 16.38
C GLN A 531 32.97 -12.97 15.73
N LYS A 532 33.03 -12.82 14.40
CA LYS A 532 34.27 -12.58 13.65
C LYS A 532 34.49 -11.10 13.39
N TYR A 533 35.76 -10.71 13.35
CA TYR A 533 36.14 -9.33 13.07
C TYR A 533 36.03 -9.00 11.59
N LEU A 534 35.55 -7.79 11.28
CA LEU A 534 35.70 -7.18 9.96
C LEU A 534 37.19 -7.01 9.67
N CYS A 535 37.75 -7.86 8.80
CA CYS A 535 39.15 -7.77 8.41
C CYS A 535 39.32 -7.49 6.92
N TRP A 536 40.55 -7.19 6.53
CA TRP A 536 40.96 -7.07 5.13
C TRP A 536 42.19 -7.92 4.84
N ASP A 537 42.29 -8.44 3.62
CA ASP A 537 43.41 -9.25 3.14
C ASP A 537 44.29 -8.44 2.18
N LYS A 538 45.56 -8.26 2.55
CA LYS A 538 46.55 -7.49 1.78
C LYS A 538 46.90 -8.10 0.43
N ASN A 539 46.73 -9.41 0.27
CA ASN A 539 47.20 -10.16 -0.91
C ASN A 539 46.16 -10.17 -2.03
N ASN A 540 44.86 -10.24 -1.70
CA ASN A 540 43.76 -10.35 -2.68
C ASN A 540 42.73 -9.21 -2.57
N ASN A 541 42.99 -8.25 -1.66
CA ASN A 541 42.15 -7.09 -1.37
C ASN A 541 40.71 -7.43 -0.94
N ASN A 542 40.44 -8.64 -0.46
CA ASN A 542 39.12 -9.00 0.05
C ASN A 542 38.85 -8.34 1.40
N ILE A 543 37.59 -7.97 1.61
CA ILE A 543 37.04 -7.74 2.95
C ILE A 543 36.61 -9.12 3.48
N THR A 544 37.23 -9.59 4.55
CA THR A 544 37.30 -11.01 4.90
C THR A 544 37.18 -11.27 6.40
N THR A 545 36.72 -12.46 6.75
CA THR A 545 36.67 -12.95 8.13
C THR A 545 38.04 -13.40 8.67
N ALA A 546 39.01 -13.62 7.78
CA ALA A 546 40.32 -14.17 8.11
C ALA A 546 41.38 -13.06 8.08
N GLY A 547 41.66 -12.45 9.23
CA GLY A 547 42.71 -11.46 9.40
C GLY A 547 43.39 -11.57 10.76
N ASN A 548 44.62 -11.06 10.86
CA ASN A 548 45.32 -10.92 12.14
C ASN A 548 44.88 -9.64 12.89
N SER A 549 45.43 -9.41 14.09
CA SER A 549 45.06 -8.26 14.92
C SER A 549 45.21 -6.91 14.21
N MET A 550 46.25 -6.71 13.39
CA MET A 550 46.42 -5.46 12.62
C MET A 550 45.38 -5.31 11.51
N GLN A 551 45.05 -6.41 10.82
CA GLN A 551 44.08 -6.42 9.71
C GLN A 551 42.62 -6.28 10.16
N SER A 552 42.36 -6.34 11.47
CA SER A 552 41.04 -6.16 12.08
C SER A 552 40.77 -4.72 12.55
N VAL A 553 41.78 -3.85 12.50
CA VAL A 553 41.68 -2.47 12.98
C VAL A 553 41.42 -1.53 11.81
N TRP A 554 40.40 -0.70 11.96
CA TRP A 554 39.97 0.32 11.01
C TRP A 554 40.06 1.70 11.63
N ILE A 555 40.31 2.73 10.83
CA ILE A 555 40.16 4.12 11.22
C ILE A 555 38.81 4.61 10.70
N ILE A 556 37.95 5.11 11.59
CA ILE A 556 36.68 5.73 11.22
C ILE A 556 36.92 7.22 10.94
N GLN A 557 36.62 7.68 9.73
CA GLN A 557 36.82 9.08 9.34
C GLN A 557 35.56 9.73 8.78
#